data_AF-A0A286IHZ7-F1
#
_entry.id   AF-A0A286IHZ7-F1
#
_cell.length_a   1.000
_cell.length_b   1.000
_cell.length_c   1.000
_cell.angle_alpha   90.00
_cell.angle_beta   90.00
_cell.angle_gamma   90.00
#
_symmetry.space_group_name_H-M   'P 1'
#
loop_
_entity.id
_entity.type
_entity.pdbx_description
1 polymer ?
#
loop_
_entity_poly.entity_id
_entity_poly.type
_entity_poly.pdbx_seq_one_letter_code
_entity_poly.pdbx_strand_id
1 'polypeptide(L)'
;MSHMELSVLTGIDQALLSKYENDKRLPSKNHIKKLGLALGDSTELRKAYLAEKVYDLVKYENNIHEILQVAEARVEYLTSSSALILDPISDLVKSKLTELDLLHEQWANAKPLNQTQLLKMQEYFNVAYTYDSNKIEGNTLTLQETHLVVNEGITIGGKSMREHLEAINHQDAIDFIREMAMGKEDINPRNVLDMHQLILKSIDTPNAGIYRKINVRISGSEHTPPEHFLLGQLMEDFHIHYERQKRVLHPVLLAAEMHERLVSIHPFVDGNGRTARLLMNYILLKNGFTIAILKGDPQSRMDYYKSLEAVQVNNNPEPFYLLIIEKVKESLIEHLNMV
;
A
#
# COMPACT_ATOMS: atom_id res chain seq x y z
N MET A 1 -51.82 -1.29 -4.62
CA MET A 1 -52.15 -1.35 -3.17
C MET A 1 -52.46 0.07 -2.72
N SER A 2 -53.54 0.30 -1.99
CA SER A 2 -53.93 1.63 -1.52
C SER A 2 -52.94 2.15 -0.48
N HIS A 3 -52.84 3.48 -0.29
CA HIS A 3 -52.03 4.06 0.79
C HIS A 3 -52.42 3.57 2.18
N MET A 4 -53.70 3.25 2.38
CA MET A 4 -54.20 2.70 3.64
C MET A 4 -53.62 1.30 3.92
N GLU A 5 -53.68 0.41 2.93
CA GLU A 5 -53.10 -0.93 3.02
C GLU A 5 -51.57 -0.89 3.18
N LEU A 6 -50.89 -0.02 2.43
CA LEU A 6 -49.44 0.16 2.53
C LEU A 6 -49.02 0.68 3.92
N SER A 7 -49.79 1.62 4.47
CA SER A 7 -49.53 2.22 5.78
C SER A 7 -49.62 1.18 6.89
N VAL A 8 -50.61 0.29 6.83
CA VAL A 8 -50.79 -0.82 7.78
C VAL A 8 -49.62 -1.80 7.69
N LEU A 9 -49.17 -2.14 6.48
CA LEU A 9 -48.08 -3.10 6.28
C LEU A 9 -46.69 -2.55 6.63
N THR A 10 -46.47 -1.25 6.42
CA THR A 10 -45.13 -0.62 6.60
C THR A 10 -45.00 0.20 7.88
N GLY A 11 -46.11 0.56 8.52
CA GLY A 11 -46.13 1.52 9.63
C GLY A 11 -45.72 2.93 9.22
N ILE A 12 -45.75 3.26 7.91
CA ILE A 12 -45.50 4.60 7.39
C ILE A 12 -46.83 5.33 7.28
N ASP A 13 -46.89 6.56 7.78
CA ASP A 13 -48.09 7.40 7.73
C ASP A 13 -48.62 7.60 6.29
N GLN A 14 -49.95 7.56 6.10
CA GLN A 14 -50.59 7.68 4.79
C GLN A 14 -50.30 9.01 4.09
N ALA A 15 -50.26 10.12 4.83
CA ALA A 15 -49.94 11.42 4.25
C ALA A 15 -48.46 11.48 3.84
N LEU A 16 -47.59 10.77 4.55
CA LEU A 16 -46.19 10.62 4.17
C LEU A 16 -46.01 9.74 2.93
N LEU A 17 -46.76 8.65 2.80
CA LEU A 17 -46.82 7.81 1.60
C LEU A 17 -47.30 8.61 0.37
N SER A 18 -48.35 9.41 0.54
CA SER A 18 -48.83 10.30 -0.52
C SER A 18 -47.78 11.33 -0.93
N LYS A 19 -46.99 11.86 0.01
CA LYS A 19 -45.86 12.75 -0.33
C LYS A 19 -44.74 12.04 -1.10
N TYR A 20 -44.54 10.74 -0.86
CA TYR A 20 -43.58 9.92 -1.61
C TYR A 20 -44.07 9.66 -3.03
N GLU A 21 -45.34 9.29 -3.20
CA GLU A 21 -45.95 9.05 -4.52
C GLU A 21 -45.98 10.29 -5.42
N ASN A 22 -46.09 11.48 -4.82
CA ASN A 22 -46.15 12.76 -5.54
C ASN A 22 -44.79 13.49 -5.62
N ASP A 23 -43.68 12.81 -5.36
CA ASP A 23 -42.30 13.35 -5.40
C ASP A 23 -42.05 14.61 -4.53
N LYS A 24 -42.95 14.89 -3.58
CA LYS A 24 -42.82 16.04 -2.65
C LYS A 24 -41.80 15.79 -1.55
N ARG A 25 -41.41 14.53 -1.34
CA ARG A 25 -40.41 14.13 -0.35
C ARG A 25 -39.81 12.77 -0.73
N LEU A 26 -38.50 12.65 -0.63
CA LEU A 26 -37.84 11.34 -0.79
C LEU A 26 -38.01 10.47 0.46
N PRO A 27 -38.28 9.16 0.32
CA PRO A 27 -38.33 8.24 1.44
C PRO A 27 -36.97 8.07 2.13
N SER A 28 -36.97 7.77 3.43
CA SER A 28 -35.75 7.39 4.14
C SER A 28 -35.30 5.97 3.74
N LYS A 29 -34.01 5.64 3.92
CA LYS A 29 -33.48 4.28 3.67
C LYS A 29 -34.29 3.19 4.41
N ASN A 30 -34.75 3.48 5.62
CA ASN A 30 -35.59 2.55 6.40
C ASN A 30 -36.99 2.41 5.77
N HIS A 31 -37.59 3.50 5.29
CA HIS A 31 -38.91 3.46 4.66
C HIS A 31 -38.87 2.69 3.33
N ILE A 32 -37.82 2.85 2.53
CA ILE A 32 -37.64 2.07 1.29
C ILE A 32 -37.54 0.58 1.58
N LYS A 33 -36.81 0.19 2.62
CA LYS A 33 -36.73 -1.22 3.03
C LYS A 33 -38.11 -1.78 3.40
N LYS A 34 -38.90 -1.02 4.16
CA LYS A 34 -40.26 -1.44 4.55
C LYS A 34 -41.23 -1.50 3.37
N LEU A 35 -41.19 -0.49 2.49
CA LEU A 35 -41.97 -0.44 1.26
C LEU A 35 -41.60 -1.58 0.31
N GLY A 36 -40.32 -1.86 0.15
CA GLY A 36 -39.80 -2.97 -0.64
C GLY A 36 -40.27 -4.34 -0.16
N LEU A 37 -40.30 -4.55 1.16
CA LEU A 37 -40.85 -5.78 1.75
C LEU A 37 -42.37 -5.89 1.55
N ALA A 38 -43.12 -4.79 1.66
CA ALA A 38 -44.57 -4.78 1.51
C ALA A 38 -45.06 -4.89 0.06
N LEU A 39 -44.29 -4.35 -0.90
CA LEU A 39 -44.62 -4.32 -2.32
C LEU A 39 -44.00 -5.46 -3.13
N GLY A 40 -43.13 -6.28 -2.51
CA GLY A 40 -42.45 -7.39 -3.17
C GLY A 40 -41.32 -6.97 -4.12
N ASP A 41 -40.96 -5.68 -4.16
CA ASP A 41 -39.98 -5.12 -5.09
C ASP A 41 -38.94 -4.24 -4.39
N SER A 42 -38.28 -4.82 -3.37
CA SER A 42 -37.25 -4.11 -2.60
C SER A 42 -36.01 -3.75 -3.41
N THR A 43 -35.79 -4.40 -4.55
CA THR A 43 -34.59 -4.19 -5.37
C THR A 43 -34.77 -2.99 -6.29
N GLU A 44 -35.87 -2.91 -7.04
CA GLU A 44 -36.08 -1.76 -7.96
C GLU A 44 -36.34 -0.47 -7.19
N LEU A 45 -37.10 -0.51 -6.09
CA LEU A 45 -37.31 0.67 -5.24
C LEU A 45 -35.99 1.20 -4.64
N ARG A 46 -35.08 0.30 -4.30
CA ARG A 46 -33.75 0.67 -3.79
C ARG A 46 -32.87 1.24 -4.91
N LYS A 47 -32.95 0.67 -6.12
CA LYS A 47 -32.22 1.15 -7.30
C LYS A 47 -32.65 2.56 -7.68
N ALA A 48 -33.95 2.82 -7.80
CA ALA A 48 -34.49 4.15 -8.14
C ALA A 48 -34.05 5.22 -7.12
N TYR A 49 -34.12 4.92 -5.82
CA TYR A 49 -33.67 5.84 -4.78
C TYR A 49 -32.17 6.14 -4.82
N LEU A 50 -31.34 5.12 -5.08
CA LEU A 50 -29.90 5.34 -5.20
C LEU A 50 -29.57 6.12 -6.47
N ALA A 51 -30.28 5.88 -7.57
CA ALA A 51 -30.14 6.64 -8.81
C ALA A 51 -30.47 8.12 -8.60
N GLU A 52 -31.57 8.46 -7.91
CA GLU A 52 -31.91 9.84 -7.56
C GLU A 52 -30.83 10.52 -6.70
N LYS A 53 -30.24 9.79 -5.75
CA LYS A 53 -29.11 10.32 -4.98
C LYS A 53 -27.88 10.60 -5.83
N VAL A 54 -27.56 9.69 -6.76
CA VAL A 54 -26.44 9.89 -7.69
C VAL A 54 -26.72 11.09 -8.59
N TYR A 55 -27.94 11.21 -9.13
CA TYR A 55 -28.38 12.36 -9.91
C TYR A 55 -28.24 13.67 -9.13
N ASP A 56 -28.76 13.74 -7.91
CA ASP A 56 -28.67 14.93 -7.05
C ASP A 56 -27.24 15.39 -6.79
N LEU A 57 -26.27 14.47 -6.74
CA LEU A 57 -24.85 14.78 -6.57
C LEU A 57 -24.22 15.41 -7.81
N VAL A 58 -24.68 15.05 -9.02
CA VAL A 58 -24.01 15.42 -10.27
C VAL A 58 -24.80 16.39 -11.15
N LYS A 59 -26.07 16.68 -10.82
CA LYS A 59 -27.01 17.44 -11.67
C LYS A 59 -26.58 18.85 -12.08
N TYR A 60 -25.58 19.43 -11.41
CA TYR A 60 -25.06 20.78 -11.71
C TYR A 60 -23.66 20.77 -12.33
N GLU A 61 -23.09 19.59 -12.61
CA GLU A 61 -21.78 19.46 -13.22
C GLU A 61 -21.87 19.55 -14.75
N ASN A 62 -20.86 20.13 -15.40
CA ASN A 62 -20.88 20.37 -16.86
C ASN A 62 -20.58 19.09 -17.69
N ASN A 63 -20.06 18.02 -17.07
CA ASN A 63 -19.61 16.78 -17.75
C ASN A 63 -20.19 15.50 -17.12
N ILE A 64 -21.51 15.49 -16.84
CA ILE A 64 -22.16 14.40 -16.09
C ILE A 64 -21.88 13.01 -16.67
N HIS A 65 -21.95 12.85 -17.99
CA HIS A 65 -21.75 11.54 -18.63
C HIS A 65 -20.32 11.01 -18.43
N GLU A 66 -19.30 11.87 -18.54
CA GLU A 66 -17.91 11.47 -18.29
C GLU A 66 -17.69 11.12 -16.82
N ILE A 67 -18.26 11.90 -15.89
CA ILE A 67 -18.21 11.63 -14.46
C ILE A 67 -18.85 10.27 -14.13
N LEU A 68 -20.02 9.98 -14.71
CA LEU A 68 -20.70 8.71 -14.52
C LEU A 68 -19.95 7.53 -15.15
N GLN A 69 -19.32 7.71 -16.32
CA GLN A 69 -18.48 6.68 -16.92
C GLN A 69 -17.28 6.34 -16.04
N VAL A 70 -16.62 7.34 -15.47
CA VAL A 70 -15.51 7.13 -14.52
C VAL A 70 -16.01 6.41 -13.27
N ALA A 71 -17.17 6.80 -12.74
CA ALA A 71 -17.79 6.15 -11.57
C ALA A 71 -18.21 4.70 -11.86
N GLU A 72 -18.75 4.41 -13.04
CA GLU A 72 -19.14 3.06 -13.46
C GLU A 72 -17.93 2.15 -13.63
N ALA A 73 -16.90 2.59 -14.37
CA ALA A 73 -15.65 1.86 -14.52
C ALA A 73 -15.01 1.57 -13.15
N ARG A 74 -15.13 2.52 -12.22
CA ARG A 74 -14.70 2.37 -10.84
C ARG A 74 -15.50 1.29 -10.08
N VAL A 75 -16.82 1.32 -10.16
CA VAL A 75 -17.68 0.31 -9.53
C VAL A 75 -17.39 -1.07 -10.12
N GLU A 76 -17.21 -1.18 -11.43
CA GLU A 76 -16.85 -2.42 -12.10
C GLU A 76 -15.52 -2.96 -11.57
N TYR A 77 -14.46 -2.15 -11.55
CA TYR A 77 -13.17 -2.54 -10.97
C TYR A 77 -13.29 -2.98 -9.49
N LEU A 78 -14.09 -2.27 -8.70
CA LEU A 78 -14.32 -2.58 -7.28
C LEU A 78 -15.28 -3.74 -7.04
N THR A 79 -15.98 -4.27 -8.04
CA THR A 79 -16.93 -5.37 -7.85
C THR A 79 -16.58 -6.61 -8.67
N SER A 80 -15.71 -6.47 -9.67
CA SER A 80 -15.34 -7.55 -10.56
C SER A 80 -14.46 -8.58 -9.87
N SER A 81 -14.78 -9.86 -10.11
CA SER A 81 -13.89 -10.99 -9.81
C SER A 81 -12.61 -10.94 -10.66
N SER A 82 -12.61 -10.17 -11.76
CA SER A 82 -11.46 -9.98 -12.65
C SER A 82 -10.35 -9.11 -12.06
N ALA A 83 -10.62 -8.29 -11.03
CA ALA A 83 -9.56 -7.61 -10.29
C ALA A 83 -8.66 -8.55 -9.45
N LEU A 84 -9.00 -9.85 -9.39
CA LEU A 84 -8.16 -10.92 -8.84
C LEU A 84 -7.29 -11.61 -9.90
N ILE A 85 -7.53 -11.34 -11.20
CA ILE A 85 -6.83 -11.99 -12.30
C ILE A 85 -5.60 -11.14 -12.60
N LEU A 86 -4.49 -11.48 -11.98
CA LEU A 86 -3.18 -11.05 -12.44
C LEU A 86 -2.83 -11.81 -13.71
N ASP A 87 -2.07 -11.16 -14.59
CA ASP A 87 -1.48 -11.84 -15.73
C ASP A 87 -0.68 -13.05 -15.24
N PRO A 88 -0.77 -14.19 -15.93
CA PRO A 88 -0.04 -15.38 -15.53
C PRO A 88 1.46 -15.08 -15.52
N ILE A 89 2.08 -15.25 -14.34
CA ILE A 89 3.52 -15.10 -14.18
C ILE A 89 4.28 -16.09 -15.07
N SER A 90 5.44 -15.66 -15.57
CA SER A 90 6.28 -16.49 -16.44
C SER A 90 6.76 -17.75 -15.71
N ASP A 91 7.11 -18.78 -16.46
CA ASP A 91 7.65 -20.02 -15.88
C ASP A 91 9.00 -19.79 -15.19
N LEU A 92 9.75 -18.77 -15.62
CA LEU A 92 10.97 -18.33 -14.94
C LEU A 92 10.66 -17.82 -13.52
N VAL A 93 9.66 -16.95 -13.37
CA VAL A 93 9.23 -16.44 -12.06
C VAL A 93 8.72 -17.59 -11.18
N LYS A 94 7.90 -18.50 -11.72
CA LYS A 94 7.41 -19.68 -10.95
C LYS A 94 8.56 -20.54 -10.44
N SER A 95 9.54 -20.83 -11.29
CA SER A 95 10.73 -21.61 -10.94
C SER A 95 11.52 -20.95 -9.80
N LYS A 96 11.77 -19.64 -9.92
CA LYS A 96 12.47 -18.85 -8.89
C LYS A 96 11.71 -18.78 -7.56
N LEU A 97 10.39 -18.69 -7.60
CA LEU A 97 9.56 -18.77 -6.39
C LEU A 97 9.64 -20.15 -5.73
N THR A 98 9.67 -21.22 -6.52
CA THR A 98 9.82 -22.59 -5.98
C THR A 98 11.17 -22.76 -5.28
N GLU A 99 12.26 -22.25 -5.86
CA GLU A 99 13.57 -22.20 -5.19
C GLU A 99 13.51 -21.42 -3.86
N LEU A 100 12.77 -20.31 -3.86
CA LEU A 100 12.65 -19.42 -2.71
C LEU A 100 11.84 -20.05 -1.56
N ASP A 101 10.76 -20.76 -1.89
CA ASP A 101 9.93 -21.46 -0.92
C ASP A 101 10.71 -22.53 -0.14
N LEU A 102 11.63 -23.24 -0.82
CA LEU A 102 12.52 -24.20 -0.17
C LEU A 102 13.45 -23.53 0.85
N LEU A 103 14.02 -22.37 0.51
CA LEU A 103 14.86 -21.60 1.44
C LEU A 103 14.05 -21.03 2.61
N HIS A 104 12.81 -20.59 2.34
CA HIS A 104 11.91 -20.09 3.37
C HIS A 104 11.53 -21.20 4.36
N GLU A 105 11.28 -22.42 3.89
CA GLU A 105 11.04 -23.59 4.74
C GLU A 105 12.28 -23.94 5.58
N GLN A 106 13.48 -23.95 4.98
CA GLN A 106 14.73 -24.14 5.72
C GLN A 106 14.90 -23.09 6.82
N TRP A 107 14.63 -21.82 6.52
CA TRP A 107 14.68 -20.73 7.48
C TRP A 107 13.66 -20.88 8.61
N ALA A 108 12.45 -21.36 8.31
CA ALA A 108 11.45 -21.65 9.32
C ALA A 108 11.90 -22.77 10.28
N ASN A 109 12.55 -23.80 9.75
CA ASN A 109 13.04 -24.96 10.50
C ASN A 109 14.33 -24.67 11.31
N ALA A 110 15.06 -23.61 10.97
CA ALA A 110 16.27 -23.18 11.68
C ALA A 110 15.97 -22.50 13.04
N LYS A 111 14.69 -22.27 13.38
CA LYS A 111 14.23 -21.60 14.61
C LYS A 111 13.88 -22.63 15.71
N PRO A 112 14.04 -22.32 17.02
CA PRO A 112 14.40 -21.02 17.59
C PRO A 112 15.92 -20.81 17.66
N LEU A 113 16.33 -19.59 17.35
CA LEU A 113 17.71 -19.14 17.55
C LEU A 113 17.94 -18.78 19.02
N ASN A 114 19.20 -18.86 19.47
CA ASN A 114 19.61 -18.29 20.75
C ASN A 114 19.26 -16.78 20.77
N GLN A 115 18.72 -16.27 21.87
CA GLN A 115 18.27 -14.88 21.98
C GLN A 115 19.38 -13.87 21.63
N THR A 116 20.62 -14.10 22.08
CA THR A 116 21.77 -13.23 21.78
C THR A 116 22.14 -13.28 20.30
N GLN A 117 22.12 -14.47 19.69
CA GLN A 117 22.39 -14.65 18.26
C GLN A 117 21.33 -13.92 17.41
N LEU A 118 20.05 -14.06 17.76
CA LEU A 118 18.95 -13.37 17.10
C LEU A 118 19.10 -11.84 17.17
N LEU A 119 19.40 -11.30 18.36
CA LEU A 119 19.58 -9.85 18.55
C LEU A 119 20.75 -9.31 17.72
N LYS A 120 21.90 -9.99 17.73
CA LYS A 120 23.07 -9.55 16.96
C LYS A 120 22.87 -9.65 15.45
N MET A 121 22.18 -10.70 14.99
CA MET A 121 21.79 -10.84 13.60
C MET A 121 20.81 -9.73 13.18
N GLN A 122 19.81 -9.42 14.00
CA GLN A 122 18.88 -8.32 13.74
C GLN A 122 19.59 -6.96 13.69
N GLU A 123 20.49 -6.69 14.64
CA GLU A 123 21.30 -5.47 14.66
C GLU A 123 22.11 -5.32 13.35
N TYR A 124 22.76 -6.39 12.89
CA TYR A 124 23.51 -6.41 11.64
C TYR A 124 22.64 -6.05 10.42
N PHE A 125 21.51 -6.76 10.23
CA PHE A 125 20.65 -6.54 9.07
C PHE A 125 19.91 -5.20 9.14
N ASN A 126 19.54 -4.72 10.33
CA ASN A 126 18.89 -3.42 10.49
C ASN A 126 19.83 -2.28 10.09
N VAL A 127 21.09 -2.32 10.54
CA VAL A 127 22.11 -1.31 10.16
C VAL A 127 22.38 -1.35 8.66
N ALA A 128 22.56 -2.55 8.09
CA ALA A 128 22.77 -2.70 6.64
C ALA A 128 21.58 -2.17 5.83
N TYR A 129 20.35 -2.46 6.27
CA TYR A 129 19.15 -1.99 5.61
C TYR A 129 19.00 -0.46 5.69
N THR A 130 19.24 0.13 6.86
CA THR A 130 19.24 1.59 7.06
C THR A 130 20.28 2.27 6.17
N TYR A 131 21.49 1.72 6.10
CA TYR A 131 22.55 2.23 5.24
C TYR A 131 22.13 2.20 3.76
N ASP A 132 21.79 1.04 3.23
CA ASP A 132 21.52 0.86 1.80
C ASP A 132 20.25 1.62 1.35
N SER A 133 19.20 1.61 2.18
CA SER A 133 17.94 2.31 1.86
C SER A 133 18.12 3.84 1.80
N ASN A 134 18.94 4.43 2.68
CA ASN A 134 19.24 5.86 2.64
C ASN A 134 20.27 6.19 1.54
N LYS A 135 21.21 5.29 1.25
CA LYS A 135 22.19 5.45 0.17
C LYS A 135 21.52 5.57 -1.21
N ILE A 136 20.44 4.81 -1.46
CA ILE A 136 19.62 4.90 -2.68
C ILE A 136 19.05 6.31 -2.89
N GLU A 137 18.75 7.02 -1.80
CA GLU A 137 18.23 8.40 -1.82
C GLU A 137 19.34 9.47 -1.78
N GLY A 138 20.62 9.05 -1.77
CA GLY A 138 21.78 9.96 -1.84
C GLY A 138 22.43 10.30 -0.51
N ASN A 139 22.04 9.66 0.60
CA ASN A 139 22.72 9.81 1.87
C ASN A 139 24.19 9.32 1.76
N THR A 140 25.13 10.08 2.32
CA THR A 140 26.56 9.84 2.10
C THR A 140 27.26 9.15 3.27
N LEU A 141 26.56 8.85 4.36
CA LEU A 141 27.11 8.05 5.45
C LEU A 141 27.64 6.72 4.90
N THR A 142 28.77 6.25 5.42
CA THR A 142 29.26 4.88 5.20
C THR A 142 28.51 3.90 6.09
N LEU A 143 28.67 2.60 5.85
CA LEU A 143 28.06 1.57 6.70
C LEU A 143 28.55 1.67 8.16
N GLN A 144 29.85 1.92 8.36
CA GLN A 144 30.44 2.11 9.69
C GLN A 144 29.92 3.37 10.37
N GLU A 145 29.86 4.49 9.64
CA GLU A 145 29.29 5.73 10.16
C GLU A 145 27.80 5.56 10.51
N THR A 146 27.04 4.85 9.68
CA THR A 146 25.62 4.54 9.96
C THR A 146 25.48 3.76 11.26
N HIS A 147 26.30 2.72 11.47
CA HIS A 147 26.32 1.97 12.74
C HIS A 147 26.59 2.87 13.95
N LEU A 148 27.60 3.73 13.88
CA LEU A 148 27.94 4.66 14.97
C LEU A 148 26.79 5.65 15.26
N VAL A 149 26.08 6.11 14.24
CA VAL A 149 24.94 7.01 14.40
C VAL A 149 23.77 6.30 15.09
N VAL A 150 23.37 5.12 14.60
CA VAL A 150 22.12 4.48 15.03
C VAL A 150 22.26 3.63 16.29
N ASN A 151 23.44 3.03 16.55
CA ASN A 151 23.66 2.17 17.71
C ASN A 151 24.39 2.87 18.86
N GLU A 152 25.32 3.81 18.55
CA GLU A 152 26.14 4.49 19.57
C GLU A 152 25.71 5.95 19.81
N GLY A 153 24.80 6.50 19.00
CA GLY A 153 24.35 7.89 19.11
C GLY A 153 25.42 8.93 18.79
N ILE A 154 26.44 8.56 18.01
CA ILE A 154 27.59 9.41 17.69
C ILE A 154 27.31 10.23 16.44
N THR A 155 27.57 11.53 16.50
CA THR A 155 27.56 12.40 15.31
C THR A 155 28.88 12.32 14.54
N ILE A 156 28.78 12.27 13.22
CA ILE A 156 29.89 12.15 12.27
C ILE A 156 30.26 13.53 11.70
N GLY A 157 31.51 13.92 11.88
CA GLY A 157 32.05 15.17 11.34
C GLY A 157 31.97 15.21 9.80
N GLY A 158 31.57 16.35 9.25
CA GLY A 158 31.48 16.54 7.79
C GLY A 158 30.20 16.00 7.14
N LYS A 159 29.28 15.42 7.92
CA LYS A 159 27.95 14.97 7.46
C LYS A 159 26.87 15.93 7.95
N SER A 160 25.84 16.11 7.14
CA SER A 160 24.74 17.02 7.49
C SER A 160 23.88 16.46 8.62
N MET A 161 23.23 17.33 9.40
CA MET A 161 22.31 16.86 10.44
C MET A 161 21.15 16.05 9.86
N ARG A 162 20.70 16.43 8.65
CA ARG A 162 19.67 15.70 7.92
C ARG A 162 20.08 14.24 7.68
N GLU A 163 21.30 13.98 7.21
CA GLU A 163 21.74 12.59 6.93
C GLU A 163 21.73 11.69 8.17
N HIS A 164 22.09 12.25 9.33
CA HIS A 164 22.02 11.52 10.60
C HIS A 164 20.57 11.23 11.00
N LEU A 165 19.69 12.23 10.88
CA LEU A 165 18.27 12.07 11.17
C LEU A 165 17.63 11.05 10.23
N GLU A 166 18.02 11.01 8.95
CA GLU A 166 17.55 9.99 8.01
C GLU A 166 17.96 8.57 8.44
N ALA A 167 19.17 8.39 8.97
CA ALA A 167 19.61 7.10 9.52
C ALA A 167 18.82 6.72 10.77
N ILE A 168 18.69 7.64 11.74
CA ILE A 168 17.96 7.41 12.98
C ILE A 168 16.47 7.11 12.70
N ASN A 169 15.82 7.94 11.88
CA ASN A 169 14.41 7.78 11.53
C ASN A 169 14.14 6.47 10.81
N HIS A 170 15.03 6.04 9.92
CA HIS A 170 14.87 4.78 9.22
C HIS A 170 15.04 3.59 10.18
N GLN A 171 15.96 3.68 11.15
CA GLN A 171 16.09 2.68 12.21
C GLN A 171 14.80 2.60 13.06
N ASP A 172 14.28 3.73 13.54
CA ASP A 172 12.99 3.81 14.26
C ASP A 172 11.86 3.17 13.44
N ALA A 173 11.84 3.41 12.12
CA ALA A 173 10.83 2.85 11.23
C ALA A 173 10.99 1.33 11.01
N ILE A 174 12.21 0.79 11.02
CA ILE A 174 12.44 -0.67 11.00
C ILE A 174 11.87 -1.31 12.28
N ASP A 175 12.10 -0.69 13.43
CA ASP A 175 11.61 -1.21 14.70
C ASP A 175 10.07 -1.21 14.71
N PHE A 176 9.44 -0.13 14.22
CA PHE A 176 7.99 -0.05 14.04
C PHE A 176 7.43 -1.19 13.16
N ILE A 177 8.01 -1.46 11.98
CA ILE A 177 7.49 -2.54 11.11
C ILE A 177 7.71 -3.93 11.71
N ARG A 178 8.75 -4.12 12.54
CA ARG A 178 8.98 -5.38 13.26
C ARG A 178 7.95 -5.60 14.36
N GLU A 179 7.66 -4.57 15.16
CA GLU A 179 6.61 -4.60 16.17
C GLU A 179 5.25 -4.91 15.54
N MET A 180 4.93 -4.24 14.44
CA MET A 180 3.70 -4.47 13.68
C MET A 180 3.62 -5.90 13.14
N ALA A 181 4.72 -6.45 12.61
CA ALA A 181 4.77 -7.83 12.12
C ALA A 181 4.62 -8.86 13.26
N MET A 182 5.23 -8.60 14.43
CA MET A 182 5.05 -9.43 15.64
C MET A 182 3.61 -9.40 16.15
N GLY A 183 2.97 -8.23 16.11
CA GLY A 183 1.54 -8.03 16.42
C GLY A 183 0.59 -8.62 15.38
N LYS A 184 1.10 -9.08 14.23
CA LYS A 184 0.34 -9.60 13.09
C LYS A 184 -0.74 -8.64 12.59
N GLU A 185 -0.46 -7.34 12.65
CA GLU A 185 -1.41 -6.33 12.17
C GLU A 185 -1.63 -6.44 10.65
N ASP A 186 -2.74 -5.93 10.12
CA ASP A 186 -2.95 -5.79 8.68
C ASP A 186 -2.56 -4.39 8.21
N ILE A 187 -2.11 -4.26 6.95
CA ILE A 187 -1.87 -2.93 6.37
C ILE A 187 -3.20 -2.19 6.32
N ASN A 188 -3.20 -0.99 6.87
CA ASN A 188 -4.32 -0.07 6.79
C ASN A 188 -3.80 1.33 6.43
N PRO A 189 -4.68 2.30 6.09
CA PRO A 189 -4.26 3.64 5.71
C PRO A 189 -3.38 4.34 6.74
N ARG A 190 -3.67 4.16 8.03
CA ARG A 190 -2.90 4.78 9.11
C ARG A 190 -1.48 4.24 9.16
N ASN A 191 -1.28 2.93 9.08
CA ASN A 191 0.05 2.34 9.22
C ASN A 191 1.02 2.81 8.11
N VAL A 192 0.53 3.05 6.89
CA VAL A 192 1.36 3.62 5.80
C VAL A 192 1.74 5.07 6.09
N LEU A 193 0.80 5.86 6.64
CA LEU A 193 1.09 7.23 7.07
C LEU A 193 2.06 7.26 8.27
N ASP A 194 1.93 6.32 9.21
CA ASP A 194 2.80 6.22 10.39
C ASP A 194 4.24 5.84 9.98
N MET A 195 4.42 4.90 9.03
CA MET A 195 5.73 4.63 8.44
C MET A 195 6.36 5.91 7.86
N HIS A 196 5.60 6.66 7.06
CA HIS A 196 6.06 7.90 6.44
C HIS A 196 6.33 9.01 7.48
N GLN A 197 5.51 9.08 8.54
CA GLN A 197 5.69 10.00 9.64
C GLN A 197 7.04 9.81 10.33
N LEU A 198 7.44 8.56 10.55
CA LEU A 198 8.75 8.23 11.11
C LEU A 198 9.87 8.64 10.16
N ILE A 199 9.75 8.33 8.87
CA ILE A 199 10.76 8.67 7.85
C ILE A 199 11.10 10.17 7.83
N LEU A 200 10.09 11.05 7.90
CA LEU A 200 10.30 12.51 7.82
C LEU A 200 10.32 13.23 9.18
N LYS A 201 10.27 12.49 10.30
CA LYS A 201 10.31 13.04 11.66
C LYS A 201 11.51 13.96 11.85
N SER A 202 11.30 15.18 12.36
CA SER A 202 12.37 16.17 12.57
C SER A 202 13.17 16.60 11.32
N ILE A 203 12.76 16.15 10.12
CA ILE A 203 13.35 16.54 8.84
C ILE A 203 12.38 17.47 8.10
N ASP A 204 11.13 17.04 7.95
CA ASP A 204 10.05 17.80 7.34
C ASP A 204 8.73 17.48 8.04
N THR A 205 8.62 17.92 9.29
CA THR A 205 7.48 17.61 10.17
C THR A 205 6.11 18.06 9.60
N PRO A 206 5.99 19.22 8.93
CA PRO A 206 4.72 19.63 8.32
C PRO A 206 4.19 18.68 7.23
N ASN A 207 5.07 17.93 6.55
CA ASN A 207 4.69 17.00 5.49
C ASN A 207 4.79 15.52 5.89
N ALA A 208 5.35 15.22 7.07
CA ALA A 208 5.43 13.88 7.62
C ALA A 208 4.01 13.29 7.80
N GLY A 209 3.84 12.02 7.41
CA GLY A 209 2.56 11.29 7.55
C GLY A 209 1.35 11.88 6.81
N ILE A 210 1.54 12.75 5.82
CA ILE A 210 0.44 13.44 5.11
C ILE A 210 0.63 13.36 3.60
N TYR A 211 -0.44 13.05 2.86
CA TYR A 211 -0.41 13.07 1.40
C TYR A 211 -0.18 14.48 0.85
N ARG A 212 0.62 14.58 -0.22
CA ARG A 212 0.94 15.86 -0.85
C ARG A 212 -0.31 16.57 -1.37
N LYS A 213 -0.31 17.90 -1.27
CA LYS A 213 -1.36 18.78 -1.82
C LYS A 213 -0.91 19.52 -3.08
N ILE A 214 0.23 19.11 -3.63
CA ILE A 214 0.88 19.69 -4.79
C ILE A 214 1.34 18.58 -5.73
N ASN A 215 1.52 18.90 -7.00
CA ASN A 215 2.15 17.99 -7.95
C ASN A 215 3.66 17.97 -7.76
N VAL A 216 4.26 16.79 -7.97
CA VAL A 216 5.69 16.55 -7.80
C VAL A 216 6.25 15.87 -9.04
N ARG A 217 7.57 16.00 -9.23
CA ARG A 217 8.32 15.32 -10.29
C ARG A 217 9.40 14.47 -9.64
N ILE A 218 9.62 13.29 -10.19
CA ILE A 218 10.71 12.41 -9.76
C ILE A 218 11.93 12.76 -10.61
N SER A 219 13.00 13.23 -9.96
CA SER A 219 14.23 13.60 -10.68
C SER A 219 14.84 12.38 -11.35
N GLY A 220 15.06 12.45 -12.67
CA GLY A 220 15.71 11.38 -13.44
C GLY A 220 14.80 10.19 -13.78
N SER A 221 13.49 10.33 -13.68
CA SER A 221 12.50 9.33 -14.14
C SER A 221 11.64 9.92 -15.25
N GLU A 222 11.30 9.10 -16.26
CA GLU A 222 10.30 9.45 -17.28
C GLU A 222 8.87 9.39 -16.73
N HIS A 223 8.65 8.68 -15.63
CA HIS A 223 7.35 8.53 -14.98
C HIS A 223 6.87 9.86 -14.39
N THR A 224 5.61 10.18 -14.67
CA THR A 224 4.91 11.32 -14.09
C THR A 224 3.95 10.82 -13.01
N PRO A 225 4.18 11.18 -11.73
CA PRO A 225 3.21 10.88 -10.69
C PRO A 225 1.83 11.46 -11.00
N PRO A 226 0.74 10.79 -10.58
CA PRO A 226 -0.61 11.29 -10.75
C PRO A 226 -0.84 12.67 -10.13
N GLU A 227 -1.91 13.34 -10.56
CA GLU A 227 -2.32 14.61 -9.97
C GLU A 227 -2.68 14.47 -8.48
N HIS A 228 -2.31 15.46 -7.67
CA HIS A 228 -2.45 15.37 -6.20
C HIS A 228 -3.90 15.19 -5.72
N PHE A 229 -4.89 15.70 -6.47
CA PHE A 229 -6.31 15.57 -6.12
C PHE A 229 -6.84 14.14 -6.34
N LEU A 230 -6.13 13.28 -7.07
CA LEU A 230 -6.48 11.87 -7.26
C LEU A 230 -5.97 10.97 -6.13
N LEU A 231 -5.07 11.45 -5.26
CA LEU A 231 -4.39 10.63 -4.26
C LEU A 231 -5.35 9.94 -3.28
N GLY A 232 -6.42 10.62 -2.87
CA GLY A 232 -7.41 10.03 -1.98
C GLY A 232 -8.03 8.77 -2.57
N GLN A 233 -8.37 8.81 -3.86
CA GLN A 233 -8.87 7.65 -4.59
C GLN A 233 -7.77 6.60 -4.77
N LEU A 234 -6.62 6.97 -5.36
CA LEU A 234 -5.54 6.02 -5.66
C LEU A 234 -5.04 5.25 -4.43
N MET A 235 -4.97 5.90 -3.27
CA MET A 235 -4.59 5.24 -2.02
C MET A 235 -5.70 4.35 -1.47
N GLU A 236 -6.97 4.64 -1.75
CA GLU A 236 -8.06 3.69 -1.50
C GLU A 236 -7.91 2.44 -2.38
N ASP A 237 -7.62 2.59 -3.69
CA ASP A 237 -7.35 1.45 -4.61
C ASP A 237 -6.22 0.60 -4.09
N PHE A 238 -5.15 1.26 -3.64
CA PHE A 238 -3.95 0.63 -3.13
C PHE A 238 -4.28 -0.31 -1.97
N HIS A 239 -5.10 0.13 -1.02
CA HIS A 239 -5.52 -0.70 0.10
C HIS A 239 -6.50 -1.81 -0.31
N ILE A 240 -7.44 -1.51 -1.22
CA ILE A 240 -8.36 -2.52 -1.76
C ILE A 240 -7.59 -3.62 -2.50
N HIS A 241 -6.56 -3.25 -3.26
CA HIS A 241 -5.68 -4.18 -3.95
C HIS A 241 -4.94 -5.07 -2.95
N TYR A 242 -4.32 -4.51 -1.90
CA TYR A 242 -3.71 -5.30 -0.84
C TYR A 242 -4.67 -6.31 -0.23
N GLU A 243 -5.86 -5.86 0.17
CA GLU A 243 -6.86 -6.73 0.82
C GLU A 243 -7.30 -7.89 -0.07
N ARG A 244 -7.39 -7.67 -1.38
CA ARG A 244 -7.74 -8.71 -2.37
C ARG A 244 -6.60 -9.69 -2.60
N GLN A 245 -5.38 -9.18 -2.70
CA GLN A 245 -4.23 -9.98 -3.14
C GLN A 245 -3.48 -10.64 -2.00
N LYS A 246 -3.65 -10.20 -0.74
CA LYS A 246 -2.88 -10.71 0.42
C LYS A 246 -3.03 -12.20 0.71
N ARG A 247 -4.01 -12.88 0.10
CA ARG A 247 -4.22 -14.34 0.20
C ARG A 247 -4.15 -15.08 -1.13
N VAL A 248 -3.83 -14.36 -2.22
CA VAL A 248 -3.83 -14.89 -3.59
C VAL A 248 -2.43 -14.86 -4.16
N LEU A 249 -1.74 -13.72 -4.02
CA LEU A 249 -0.36 -13.58 -4.46
C LEU A 249 0.61 -14.32 -3.54
N HIS A 250 1.67 -14.84 -4.13
CA HIS A 250 2.85 -15.23 -3.36
C HIS A 250 3.36 -14.01 -2.56
N PRO A 251 3.67 -14.13 -1.25
CA PRO A 251 3.99 -12.98 -0.41
C PRO A 251 5.10 -12.05 -0.93
N VAL A 252 6.10 -12.62 -1.61
CA VAL A 252 7.20 -11.86 -2.22
C VAL A 252 6.74 -11.05 -3.44
N LEU A 253 5.80 -11.59 -4.24
CA LEU A 253 5.19 -10.84 -5.34
C LEU A 253 4.27 -9.76 -4.80
N LEU A 254 3.49 -10.04 -3.75
CA LEU A 254 2.69 -9.03 -3.07
C LEU A 254 3.57 -7.88 -2.53
N ALA A 255 4.71 -8.20 -1.92
CA ALA A 255 5.64 -7.20 -1.43
C ALA A 255 6.19 -6.31 -2.56
N ALA A 256 6.56 -6.91 -3.69
CA ALA A 256 7.01 -6.18 -4.88
C ALA A 256 5.89 -5.30 -5.47
N GLU A 257 4.69 -5.86 -5.65
CA GLU A 257 3.53 -5.15 -6.21
C GLU A 257 3.14 -3.95 -5.35
N MET A 258 3.06 -4.13 -4.03
CA MET A 258 2.71 -3.04 -3.10
C MET A 258 3.82 -1.97 -3.03
N HIS A 259 5.09 -2.36 -3.16
CA HIS A 259 6.19 -1.41 -3.27
C HIS A 259 6.05 -0.57 -4.53
N GLU A 260 5.96 -1.21 -5.69
CA GLU A 260 5.89 -0.56 -7.00
C GLU A 260 4.70 0.43 -7.03
N ARG A 261 3.51 -0.03 -6.64
CA ARG A 261 2.30 0.80 -6.63
C ARG A 261 2.47 2.06 -5.80
N LEU A 262 3.10 1.97 -4.62
CA LEU A 262 3.31 3.14 -3.76
C LEU A 262 4.28 4.14 -4.41
N VAL A 263 5.37 3.65 -5.02
CA VAL A 263 6.33 4.51 -5.74
C VAL A 263 5.69 5.18 -6.95
N SER A 264 4.84 4.47 -7.67
CA SER A 264 4.16 4.94 -8.88
C SER A 264 3.05 5.96 -8.57
N ILE A 265 2.29 5.76 -7.49
CA ILE A 265 1.33 6.77 -6.98
C ILE A 265 2.07 8.00 -6.44
N HIS A 266 3.23 7.79 -5.79
CA HIS A 266 4.08 8.82 -5.21
C HIS A 266 3.29 9.78 -4.29
N PRO A 267 2.64 9.28 -3.22
CA PRO A 267 1.65 10.04 -2.47
C PRO A 267 2.22 11.14 -1.55
N PHE A 268 3.53 11.15 -1.29
CA PHE A 268 4.19 12.09 -0.39
C PHE A 268 5.07 13.09 -1.15
N VAL A 269 5.42 14.22 -0.51
CA VAL A 269 6.31 15.23 -1.12
C VAL A 269 7.77 14.77 -1.21
N ASP A 270 8.20 13.92 -0.27
CA ASP A 270 9.52 13.28 -0.17
C ASP A 270 9.33 11.95 0.60
N GLY A 271 10.35 11.09 0.66
CA GLY A 271 10.31 9.87 1.48
C GLY A 271 9.56 8.69 0.86
N ASN A 272 9.03 8.82 -0.36
CA ASN A 272 8.28 7.76 -1.05
C ASN A 272 9.09 6.46 -1.21
N GLY A 273 10.34 6.54 -1.70
CA GLY A 273 11.19 5.36 -1.89
C GLY A 273 11.47 4.61 -0.59
N ARG A 274 11.87 5.34 0.47
CA ARG A 274 12.11 4.78 1.82
C ARG A 274 10.86 4.11 2.39
N THR A 275 9.71 4.78 2.26
CA THR A 275 8.42 4.25 2.74
C THR A 275 7.99 3.00 1.96
N ALA A 276 8.20 2.97 0.64
CA ALA A 276 7.88 1.82 -0.20
C ALA A 276 8.73 0.60 0.14
N ARG A 277 10.04 0.79 0.37
CA ARG A 277 10.94 -0.29 0.82
C ARG A 277 10.56 -0.80 2.22
N LEU A 278 10.18 0.10 3.13
CA LEU A 278 9.69 -0.31 4.46
C LEU A 278 8.41 -1.14 4.36
N LEU A 279 7.45 -0.71 3.55
CA LEU A 279 6.21 -1.44 3.31
C LEU A 279 6.47 -2.83 2.70
N MET A 280 7.37 -2.91 1.72
CA MET A 280 7.82 -4.16 1.14
C MET A 280 8.35 -5.12 2.21
N ASN A 281 9.30 -4.64 3.02
CA ASN A 281 9.92 -5.45 4.07
C ASN A 281 8.94 -5.80 5.19
N TYR A 282 7.98 -4.94 5.49
CA TYR A 282 6.89 -5.28 6.39
C TYR A 282 6.08 -6.48 5.88
N ILE A 283 5.67 -6.47 4.61
CA ILE A 283 4.93 -7.58 4.00
C ILE A 283 5.75 -8.87 4.06
N LEU A 284 7.05 -8.80 3.78
CA LEU A 284 7.96 -9.94 3.89
C LEU A 284 8.02 -10.49 5.34
N LEU A 285 8.33 -9.62 6.30
CA LEU A 285 8.44 -9.98 7.73
C LEU A 285 7.16 -10.61 8.27
N LYS A 286 6.00 -10.04 7.95
CA LYS A 286 4.70 -10.55 8.36
C LYS A 286 4.43 -11.97 7.84
N ASN A 287 4.99 -12.32 6.68
CA ASN A 287 4.83 -13.63 6.05
C ASN A 287 5.98 -14.60 6.37
N GLY A 288 6.84 -14.28 7.35
CA GLY A 288 7.91 -15.18 7.83
C GLY A 288 9.24 -15.07 7.10
N PHE A 289 9.31 -14.25 6.05
CA PHE A 289 10.53 -13.94 5.32
C PHE A 289 11.43 -12.97 6.12
N THR A 290 12.66 -12.79 5.63
CA THR A 290 13.66 -11.88 6.19
C THR A 290 13.61 -10.52 5.50
N ILE A 291 14.32 -9.53 6.04
CA ILE A 291 14.45 -8.20 5.42
C ILE A 291 15.28 -8.34 4.14
N ALA A 292 14.71 -8.00 2.99
CA ALA A 292 15.41 -7.89 1.73
C ALA A 292 16.02 -6.49 1.58
N ILE A 293 17.32 -6.44 1.26
CA ILE A 293 18.09 -5.21 1.17
C ILE A 293 18.42 -4.93 -0.30
N LEU A 294 17.84 -3.85 -0.84
CA LEU A 294 18.24 -3.32 -2.15
C LEU A 294 19.54 -2.51 -1.97
N LYS A 295 20.62 -2.93 -2.63
CA LYS A 295 21.93 -2.29 -2.45
C LYS A 295 21.95 -0.89 -3.06
N GLY A 296 22.56 0.05 -2.34
CA GLY A 296 22.67 1.45 -2.74
C GLY A 296 23.92 1.80 -3.54
N ASP A 297 24.73 0.81 -3.92
CA ASP A 297 25.84 1.04 -4.85
C ASP A 297 25.32 1.49 -6.23
N PRO A 298 26.13 2.21 -7.03
CA PRO A 298 25.65 2.81 -8.28
C PRO A 298 25.01 1.84 -9.27
N GLN A 299 25.55 0.61 -9.37
CA GLN A 299 25.06 -0.38 -10.32
C GLN A 299 23.70 -0.95 -9.85
N SER A 300 23.63 -1.42 -8.61
CA SER A 300 22.40 -1.96 -8.03
C SER A 300 21.27 -0.92 -7.99
N ARG A 301 21.61 0.34 -7.68
CA ARG A 301 20.66 1.46 -7.71
C ARG A 301 20.10 1.69 -9.12
N MET A 302 20.95 1.62 -10.14
CA MET A 302 20.51 1.75 -11.53
C MET A 302 19.62 0.57 -11.95
N ASP A 303 19.97 -0.65 -11.59
CA ASP A 303 19.18 -1.83 -11.91
C ASP A 303 17.81 -1.81 -11.21
N TYR A 304 17.76 -1.33 -9.97
CA TYR A 304 16.51 -1.04 -9.25
C TYR A 304 15.63 -0.05 -10.00
N TYR A 305 16.16 1.12 -10.39
CA TYR A 305 15.35 2.12 -11.09
C TYR A 305 14.89 1.64 -12.48
N LYS A 306 15.75 0.94 -13.23
CA LYS A 306 15.37 0.34 -14.52
C LYS A 306 14.26 -0.67 -14.38
N SER A 307 14.28 -1.49 -13.33
CA SER A 307 13.23 -2.47 -13.09
C SER A 307 11.88 -1.83 -12.73
N LEU A 308 11.87 -0.70 -12.01
CA LEU A 308 10.66 0.08 -11.74
C LEU A 308 10.13 0.77 -13.01
N GLU A 309 11.01 1.35 -13.81
CA GLU A 309 10.66 2.00 -15.06
C GLU A 309 10.03 1.02 -16.06
N ALA A 310 10.48 -0.25 -16.07
CA ALA A 310 9.85 -1.30 -16.86
C ALA A 310 8.36 -1.51 -16.51
N VAL A 311 7.98 -1.37 -15.24
CA VAL A 311 6.59 -1.44 -14.81
C VAL A 311 5.84 -0.17 -15.21
N GLN A 312 6.40 0.99 -14.90
CA GLN A 312 5.76 2.29 -15.06
C GLN A 312 5.53 2.68 -16.53
N VAL A 313 6.47 2.35 -17.42
CA VAL A 313 6.44 2.75 -18.83
C VAL A 313 5.93 1.62 -19.73
N ASN A 314 6.34 0.38 -19.46
CA ASN A 314 6.07 -0.75 -20.35
C ASN A 314 5.03 -1.73 -19.79
N ASN A 315 4.45 -1.45 -18.62
CA ASN A 315 3.52 -2.34 -17.92
C ASN A 315 4.09 -3.77 -17.76
N ASN A 316 5.41 -3.88 -17.55
CA ASN A 316 6.12 -5.14 -17.40
C ASN A 316 6.66 -5.29 -15.97
N PRO A 317 5.96 -5.99 -15.06
CA PRO A 317 6.40 -6.17 -13.67
C PRO A 317 7.51 -7.21 -13.49
N GLU A 318 7.76 -8.06 -14.50
CA GLU A 318 8.66 -9.21 -14.37
C GLU A 318 10.10 -8.84 -13.97
N PRO A 319 10.75 -7.79 -14.54
CA PRO A 319 12.07 -7.37 -14.10
C PRO A 319 12.12 -7.00 -12.62
N PHE A 320 11.09 -6.32 -12.11
CA PHE A 320 11.03 -5.94 -10.71
C PHE A 320 10.75 -7.14 -9.80
N TYR A 321 9.86 -8.05 -10.22
CA TYR A 321 9.65 -9.32 -9.50
C TYR A 321 10.92 -10.14 -9.38
N LEU A 322 11.66 -10.33 -10.47
CA LEU A 322 12.91 -11.07 -10.45
C LEU A 322 13.96 -10.42 -9.54
N LEU A 323 14.05 -9.08 -9.54
CA LEU A 323 14.92 -8.35 -8.63
C LEU A 323 14.55 -8.60 -7.17
N ILE A 324 13.27 -8.46 -6.79
CA ILE A 324 12.84 -8.66 -5.41
C ILE A 324 13.02 -10.12 -4.98
N ILE A 325 12.69 -11.09 -5.84
CA ILE A 325 12.91 -12.52 -5.56
C ILE A 325 14.38 -12.80 -5.26
N GLU A 326 15.29 -12.27 -6.07
CA GLU A 326 16.73 -12.47 -5.85
C GLU A 326 17.19 -11.83 -4.54
N LYS A 327 16.69 -10.64 -4.19
CA LYS A 327 17.08 -9.95 -2.95
C LYS A 327 16.53 -10.62 -1.70
N VAL A 328 15.36 -11.24 -1.78
CA VAL A 328 14.83 -12.09 -0.70
C VAL A 328 15.65 -13.38 -0.60
N LYS A 329 16.02 -13.99 -1.73
CA LYS A 329 16.86 -15.19 -1.78
C LYS A 329 18.22 -14.96 -1.12
N GLU A 330 18.93 -13.89 -1.53
CA GLU A 330 20.20 -13.48 -0.94
C GLU A 330 20.05 -13.30 0.59
N SER A 331 19.01 -12.59 1.03
CA SER A 331 18.75 -12.37 2.44
C SER A 331 18.53 -13.69 3.20
N LEU A 332 17.71 -14.61 2.69
CA LEU A 332 17.48 -15.91 3.33
C LEU A 332 18.76 -16.73 3.44
N ILE A 333 19.59 -16.76 2.38
CA ILE A 333 20.88 -17.47 2.40
C ILE A 333 21.82 -16.87 3.43
N GLU A 334 21.94 -15.53 3.48
CA GLU A 334 22.77 -14.86 4.49
C GLU A 334 22.29 -15.18 5.91
N HIS A 335 20.99 -15.16 6.16
CA HIS A 335 20.42 -15.52 7.46
C HIS A 335 20.70 -16.99 7.81
N LEU A 336 20.50 -17.93 6.89
CA LEU A 336 20.76 -19.36 7.09
C LEU A 336 22.23 -19.65 7.41
N ASN A 337 23.17 -18.92 6.79
CA ASN A 337 24.60 -19.05 7.07
C ASN A 337 25.00 -18.56 8.47
N MET A 338 24.14 -17.79 9.15
CA MET A 338 24.37 -17.26 10.49
C MET A 338 23.73 -18.12 11.59
N VAL A 339 23.02 -19.21 11.24
CA VAL A 339 22.34 -20.09 12.20
C VAL A 339 23.13 -21.34 12.51
#